data_AF-A0A016UR50-F1
#
_entry.id   AF-A0A016UR50-F1
#
_cell.length_a   1.000
_cell.length_b   1.000
_cell.length_c   1.000
_cell.angle_alpha   90.00
_cell.angle_beta   90.00
_cell.angle_gamma   90.00
#
_symmetry.space_group_name_H-M   'P 1'
#
loop_
_entity.id
_entity.type
_entity.pdbx_description
1 polymer ?
#
loop_
_entity_poly.entity_id
_entity_poly.type
_entity_poly.pdbx_seq_one_letter_code
_entity_poly.pdbx_strand_id
1 'polypeptide(L)'
;MEEVEMEEVPGMLIDFHITSDEHEFHRWSELPLDIKTMILEYIPFPTLRNFMFLSKECFSLVTRMNTLIFYVHLSNVGPEHRIENFVQLSLSWPLPGRKEQEQFPIMYTLHFVEDGKGGCSVRRVTDDEEWKFISAGLHYDRSARFMALATLFHLTTYLNIRSVFAELDALDPRDEEVFSMQPEGRIIARDEFFITAGSNALIPRFLPFVEPGCPLVILPLYGQEDIFLRTPFFDSALVQSSRKLQIEVNNEVTDDQIVLFRAYDISMPAPKVTAKAINRMISEWLERKRNINFIQFKEVYNVTIEDVLQGSKIKNVGVEWKTALDFITAQIS
;
A
#
# COMPACT_ATOMS: atom_id res chain seq x y z
N MET A 1 18.57 -35.21 -38.60
CA MET A 1 17.99 -34.98 -37.27
C MET A 1 19.02 -34.15 -36.56
N GLU A 2 18.84 -32.83 -36.62
CA GLU A 2 19.68 -31.89 -35.87
C GLU A 2 19.24 -31.96 -34.40
N GLU A 3 20.19 -32.22 -33.53
CA GLU A 3 20.04 -32.05 -32.09
C GLU A 3 19.83 -30.56 -31.81
N VAL A 4 18.67 -30.23 -31.27
CA VAL A 4 18.40 -28.89 -30.73
C VAL A 4 19.01 -28.88 -29.34
N GLU A 5 20.15 -28.19 -29.19
CA GLU A 5 20.67 -27.80 -27.88
C GLU A 5 19.61 -26.94 -27.18
N MET A 6 19.08 -27.43 -26.06
CA MET A 6 18.31 -26.60 -25.13
C MET A 6 19.27 -25.59 -24.52
N GLU A 7 19.14 -24.31 -24.90
CA GLU A 7 19.71 -23.21 -24.14
C GLU A 7 19.24 -23.31 -22.67
N GLU A 8 20.19 -23.47 -21.76
CA GLU A 8 19.96 -23.37 -20.33
C GLU A 8 19.38 -21.99 -20.01
N VAL A 9 18.11 -21.93 -19.61
CA VAL A 9 17.49 -20.71 -19.07
C VAL A 9 18.16 -20.42 -17.72
N PRO A 10 18.98 -19.37 -17.58
CA PRO A 10 19.65 -19.07 -16.33
C PRO A 10 18.65 -18.37 -15.42
N GLY A 11 18.02 -19.13 -14.51
CA GLY A 11 17.03 -18.57 -13.59
C GLY A 11 16.42 -19.51 -12.56
N MET A 12 16.53 -20.84 -12.73
CA MET A 12 16.12 -21.80 -11.69
C MET A 12 17.32 -22.16 -10.81
N LEU A 13 17.77 -21.21 -9.99
CA LEU A 13 18.67 -21.48 -8.87
C LEU A 13 17.85 -22.02 -7.70
N ILE A 14 17.51 -23.31 -7.75
CA ILE A 14 17.17 -24.06 -6.53
C ILE A 14 18.27 -25.09 -6.35
N ASP A 15 19.20 -24.80 -5.44
CA ASP A 15 20.16 -25.78 -4.95
C ASP A 15 19.43 -26.59 -3.87
N PHE A 16 18.68 -27.61 -4.30
CA PHE A 16 18.12 -28.58 -3.38
C PHE A 16 19.28 -29.33 -2.74
N HIS A 17 19.72 -28.91 -1.55
CA HIS A 17 20.53 -29.77 -0.67
C HIS A 17 19.67 -30.90 -0.10
N ILE A 18 19.00 -31.65 -0.98
CA ILE A 18 18.48 -32.97 -0.69
C ILE A 18 19.73 -33.86 -0.69
N THR A 19 20.20 -34.22 0.50
CA THR A 19 21.21 -35.27 0.65
C THR A 19 20.74 -36.47 -0.17
N SER A 20 21.54 -36.88 -1.16
CA SER A 20 21.19 -37.91 -2.15
C SER A 20 21.15 -39.32 -1.55
N ASP A 21 20.38 -39.49 -0.49
CA ASP A 21 19.83 -40.79 -0.15
C ASP A 21 18.52 -40.89 -0.93
N GLU A 22 18.39 -41.91 -1.77
CA GLU A 22 17.36 -42.18 -2.77
C GLU A 22 15.92 -42.20 -2.20
N HIS A 23 15.36 -41.03 -1.87
CA HIS A 23 13.97 -40.91 -1.45
C HIS A 23 13.12 -40.46 -2.63
N GLU A 24 12.56 -41.42 -3.36
CA GLU A 24 11.48 -41.15 -4.30
C GLU A 24 10.16 -40.98 -3.54
N PHE A 25 9.49 -39.85 -3.76
CA PHE A 25 8.16 -39.60 -3.22
C PHE A 25 7.14 -39.70 -4.37
N HIS A 26 6.16 -40.58 -4.25
CA HIS A 26 5.15 -40.77 -5.29
C HIS A 26 3.85 -40.02 -4.99
N ARG A 27 3.67 -39.54 -3.75
CA ARG A 27 2.46 -38.82 -3.32
C ARG A 27 2.80 -37.53 -2.59
N TRP A 28 1.95 -36.52 -2.77
CA TRP A 28 2.05 -35.26 -2.02
C TRP A 28 2.14 -35.49 -0.51
N SER A 29 1.32 -36.39 0.03
CA SER A 29 1.30 -36.70 1.46
C SER A 29 2.63 -37.26 2.00
N GLU A 30 3.46 -37.86 1.14
CA GLU A 30 4.75 -38.46 1.52
C GLU A 30 5.88 -37.42 1.61
N LEU A 31 5.71 -36.25 0.97
CA LEU A 31 6.73 -35.20 0.98
C LEU A 31 6.92 -34.61 2.39
N PRO A 32 8.18 -34.40 2.83
CA PRO A 32 8.50 -33.63 4.03
C PRO A 32 7.92 -32.22 4.00
N LEU A 33 7.61 -31.67 5.17
CA LEU A 33 6.93 -30.37 5.33
C LEU A 33 7.74 -29.20 4.76
N ASP A 34 9.05 -29.22 4.95
CA ASP A 34 10.02 -28.26 4.44
C ASP A 34 10.04 -28.26 2.90
N ILE A 35 10.07 -29.44 2.28
CA ILE A 35 10.00 -29.58 0.81
C ILE A 35 8.65 -29.07 0.28
N LYS A 36 7.54 -29.41 0.94
CA LYS A 36 6.21 -28.87 0.58
C LYS A 36 6.17 -27.35 0.64
N THR A 37 6.72 -26.78 1.71
CA THR A 37 6.77 -25.33 1.93
C THR A 37 7.57 -24.66 0.83
N MET A 38 8.77 -25.17 0.55
CA MET A 38 9.62 -24.68 -0.54
C MET A 38 8.91 -24.78 -1.90
N ILE A 39 8.26 -25.90 -2.24
CA ILE A 39 7.51 -26.00 -3.51
C ILE A 39 6.42 -24.91 -3.59
N LEU A 40 5.66 -24.73 -2.51
CA LEU A 40 4.55 -23.79 -2.48
C LEU A 40 5.02 -22.32 -2.56
N GLU A 41 6.21 -21.98 -2.06
CA GLU A 41 6.77 -20.62 -2.14
C GLU A 41 6.99 -20.14 -3.59
N TYR A 42 7.17 -21.06 -4.54
CA TYR A 42 7.35 -20.76 -5.96
C TYR A 42 6.05 -20.77 -6.75
N ILE A 43 4.92 -21.14 -6.12
CA ILE A 43 3.64 -21.25 -6.79
C ILE A 43 2.90 -19.90 -6.74
N PRO A 44 2.42 -19.37 -7.88
CA PRO A 44 1.57 -18.18 -7.92
C PRO A 44 0.37 -18.26 -6.97
N PHE A 45 0.04 -17.14 -6.33
CA PHE A 45 -1.11 -17.08 -5.42
C PHE A 45 -2.43 -17.65 -6.00
N PRO A 46 -2.80 -17.41 -7.27
CA PRO A 46 -4.03 -18.00 -7.83
C PRO A 46 -4.02 -19.54 -7.81
N THR A 47 -2.85 -20.14 -8.03
CA THR A 47 -2.67 -21.60 -7.97
C THR A 47 -2.65 -22.07 -6.51
N LEU A 48 -2.00 -21.34 -5.60
CA LEU A 48 -2.07 -21.62 -4.15
C LEU A 48 -3.50 -21.59 -3.64
N ARG A 49 -4.31 -20.62 -4.09
CA ARG A 49 -5.73 -20.53 -3.74
C ARG A 49 -6.49 -21.78 -4.18
N ASN A 50 -6.27 -22.29 -5.39
CA ASN A 50 -6.90 -23.54 -5.83
C ASN A 50 -6.38 -24.75 -5.03
N PHE A 51 -5.08 -24.76 -4.73
CA PHE A 51 -4.43 -25.80 -3.95
C PHE A 51 -5.04 -25.95 -2.55
N MET A 52 -5.43 -24.84 -1.90
CA MET A 52 -6.12 -24.85 -0.59
C MET A 52 -7.37 -25.72 -0.56
N PHE A 53 -8.04 -25.95 -1.70
CA PHE A 53 -9.27 -26.75 -1.77
C PHE A 53 -9.03 -28.25 -1.98
N LEU A 54 -7.78 -28.69 -2.18
CA LEU A 54 -7.49 -30.10 -2.44
C LEU A 54 -7.59 -30.98 -1.19
N SER A 55 -7.23 -30.44 -0.01
CA SER A 55 -7.34 -31.17 1.26
C SER A 55 -7.21 -30.22 2.47
N LYS A 56 -7.54 -30.71 3.67
CA LYS A 56 -7.32 -29.98 4.93
C LYS A 56 -5.84 -29.67 5.17
N GLU A 57 -4.95 -30.58 4.77
CA GLU A 57 -3.50 -30.37 4.85
C GLU A 57 -3.09 -29.20 3.95
N CYS A 58 -3.52 -29.20 2.68
CA CYS A 58 -3.23 -28.14 1.73
C CYS A 58 -3.70 -26.76 2.23
N PHE A 59 -4.93 -26.68 2.75
CA PHE A 59 -5.45 -25.47 3.39
C PHE A 59 -4.55 -25.02 4.56
N SER A 60 -4.19 -25.94 5.45
CA SER A 60 -3.34 -25.64 6.61
C SER A 60 -1.92 -25.22 6.21
N LEU A 61 -1.38 -25.72 5.11
CA LEU A 61 -0.04 -25.35 4.64
C LEU A 61 -0.05 -23.91 4.14
N VAL A 62 -0.91 -23.60 3.17
CA VAL A 62 -0.96 -22.25 2.55
C VAL A 62 -1.27 -21.17 3.57
N THR A 63 -2.21 -21.43 4.48
CA THR A 63 -2.55 -20.45 5.55
C THR A 63 -1.41 -20.18 6.53
N ARG A 64 -0.46 -21.12 6.70
CA ARG A 64 0.71 -20.95 7.57
C ARG A 64 1.90 -20.31 6.88
N MET A 65 1.97 -20.39 5.55
CA MET A 65 3.08 -19.83 4.77
C MET A 65 3.16 -18.31 4.84
N ASN A 66 2.07 -17.62 5.22
CA ASN A 66 2.03 -16.17 5.31
C ASN A 66 2.52 -15.52 4.01
N THR A 67 2.00 -16.00 2.87
CA THR A 67 2.50 -15.67 1.53
C THR A 67 2.61 -14.16 1.34
N LEU A 68 3.81 -13.71 0.97
CA LEU A 68 4.12 -12.30 0.80
C LEU A 68 3.47 -11.75 -0.48
N ILE A 69 2.67 -10.71 -0.32
CA ILE A 69 2.13 -9.92 -1.42
C ILE A 69 2.80 -8.55 -1.35
N PHE A 70 3.52 -8.21 -2.42
CA PHE A 70 4.24 -6.95 -2.48
C PHE A 70 3.27 -5.78 -2.52
N TYR A 71 2.25 -5.89 -3.36
CA TYR A 71 1.36 -4.79 -3.64
C TYR A 71 -0.05 -5.27 -3.97
N VAL A 72 -1.05 -4.56 -3.45
CA VAL A 72 -2.45 -4.71 -3.85
C VAL A 72 -2.98 -3.38 -4.36
N HIS A 73 -3.57 -3.42 -5.56
CA HIS A 73 -4.28 -2.30 -6.16
C HIS A 73 -5.78 -2.51 -6.00
N LEU A 74 -6.48 -1.55 -5.39
CA LEU A 74 -7.94 -1.49 -5.36
C LEU A 74 -8.37 -0.21 -6.07
N SER A 75 -9.01 -0.31 -7.23
CA SER A 75 -9.44 0.88 -7.98
C SER A 75 -10.84 0.73 -8.55
N ASN A 76 -11.66 1.79 -8.49
CA ASN A 76 -12.89 1.90 -9.27
C ASN A 76 -12.79 2.97 -10.38
N VAL A 77 -11.56 3.29 -10.76
CA VAL A 77 -11.21 4.31 -11.73
C VAL A 77 -10.51 3.63 -12.92
N GLY A 78 -11.05 3.86 -14.11
CA GLY A 78 -10.54 3.30 -15.35
C GLY A 78 -9.32 4.05 -15.91
N PRO A 79 -8.72 3.57 -17.01
CA PRO A 79 -7.52 4.16 -17.62
C PRO A 79 -7.66 5.64 -18.02
N GLU A 80 -8.89 6.09 -18.32
CA GLU A 80 -9.19 7.49 -18.67
C GLU A 80 -9.54 8.35 -17.44
N HIS A 81 -9.21 7.89 -16.23
CA HIS A 81 -9.62 8.52 -14.96
C HIS A 81 -11.13 8.69 -14.81
N ARG A 82 -11.90 7.82 -15.46
CA ARG A 82 -13.37 7.80 -15.35
C ARG A 82 -13.77 6.78 -14.31
N ILE A 83 -14.81 7.11 -13.55
CA ILE A 83 -15.42 6.16 -12.62
C ILE A 83 -16.08 5.07 -13.46
N GLU A 84 -15.66 3.83 -13.24
CA GLU A 84 -16.15 2.70 -13.99
C GLU A 84 -17.31 2.03 -13.25
N ASN A 85 -18.10 1.23 -13.99
CA ASN A 85 -19.12 0.38 -13.39
C ASN A 85 -18.53 -0.91 -12.78
N PHE A 86 -17.21 -0.97 -12.61
CA PHE A 86 -16.52 -2.07 -11.98
C PHE A 86 -15.52 -1.58 -10.93
N VAL A 87 -15.17 -2.48 -10.03
CA VAL A 87 -14.05 -2.31 -9.11
C VAL A 87 -13.00 -3.37 -9.41
N GLN A 88 -11.78 -2.92 -9.64
CA GLN A 88 -10.61 -3.74 -9.86
C GLN A 88 -9.89 -4.00 -8.54
N LEU A 89 -9.55 -5.27 -8.30
CA LEU A 89 -8.65 -5.70 -7.26
C LEU A 89 -7.51 -6.50 -7.90
N SER A 90 -6.31 -5.92 -7.94
CA SER A 90 -5.12 -6.56 -8.50
C SER A 90 -4.12 -6.91 -7.40
N LEU A 91 -3.59 -8.12 -7.45
CA LEU A 91 -2.57 -8.61 -6.52
C LEU A 91 -1.26 -8.83 -7.26
N SER A 92 -0.17 -8.37 -6.66
CA SER A 92 1.19 -8.53 -7.14
C SER A 92 2.04 -9.26 -6.10
N TRP A 93 2.78 -10.29 -6.54
CA TRP A 93 3.72 -11.01 -5.69
C TRP A 93 5.10 -11.10 -6.37
N PRO A 94 6.19 -11.13 -5.57
CA PRO A 94 7.51 -11.36 -6.12
C PRO A 94 7.66 -12.81 -6.59
N LEU A 95 8.42 -13.04 -7.66
CA LEU A 95 8.93 -14.38 -7.96
C LEU A 95 10.21 -14.61 -7.13
N PRO A 96 10.36 -15.75 -6.44
CA PRO A 96 11.60 -16.06 -5.73
C PRO A 96 12.82 -15.94 -6.66
N GLY A 97 13.89 -15.32 -6.16
CA GLY A 97 15.14 -15.13 -6.92
C GLY A 97 15.18 -13.88 -7.81
N ARG A 98 14.06 -13.16 -8.02
CA ARG A 98 14.06 -11.86 -8.69
C ARG A 98 14.22 -10.73 -7.69
N LYS A 99 14.99 -9.69 -8.05
CA LYS A 99 15.12 -8.48 -7.23
C LYS A 99 13.77 -7.75 -7.22
N GLU A 100 13.40 -7.15 -6.09
CA GLU A 100 12.15 -6.38 -5.91
C GLU A 100 11.94 -5.26 -6.96
N GLN A 101 13.01 -4.85 -7.66
CA GLN A 101 13.02 -3.77 -8.65
C GLN A 101 12.88 -4.24 -10.11
N GLU A 102 12.80 -5.54 -10.40
CA GLU A 102 12.53 -6.02 -11.76
C GLU A 102 11.05 -5.77 -12.10
N GLN A 103 10.87 -4.71 -12.89
CA GLN A 103 9.62 -4.04 -13.21
C GLN A 103 8.58 -5.01 -13.81
N PHE A 104 7.33 -4.83 -13.39
CA PHE A 104 6.12 -5.58 -13.76
C PHE A 104 5.97 -6.93 -13.03
N PRO A 105 5.54 -6.90 -11.76
CA PRO A 105 5.12 -8.12 -11.08
C PRO A 105 3.94 -8.77 -11.82
N ILE A 106 3.87 -10.10 -11.80
CA ILE A 106 2.69 -10.83 -12.28
C ILE A 106 1.48 -10.32 -11.50
N MET A 107 0.48 -9.80 -12.22
CA MET A 107 -0.75 -9.32 -11.62
C MET A 107 -1.84 -10.38 -11.72
N TYR A 108 -2.47 -10.70 -10.60
CA TYR A 108 -3.76 -11.39 -10.59
C TYR A 108 -4.85 -10.35 -10.40
N THR A 109 -5.64 -10.12 -11.45
CA THR A 109 -6.67 -9.09 -11.47
C THR A 109 -8.08 -9.68 -11.43
N LEU A 110 -8.85 -9.21 -10.46
CA LEU A 110 -10.29 -9.45 -10.32
C LEU A 110 -11.06 -8.18 -10.65
N HIS A 111 -12.06 -8.30 -11.52
CA HIS A 111 -13.04 -7.24 -11.77
C HIS A 111 -14.38 -7.63 -11.19
N PHE A 112 -14.89 -6.79 -10.30
CA PHE A 112 -16.24 -6.87 -9.79
C PHE A 112 -17.08 -5.91 -10.60
N VAL A 113 -18.00 -6.42 -11.45
CA VAL A 113 -18.78 -5.59 -12.38
C VAL A 113 -20.22 -5.49 -11.88
N GLU A 114 -20.72 -4.27 -11.70
CA GLU A 114 -22.11 -3.99 -11.33
C GLU A 114 -23.09 -4.56 -12.35
N ASP A 115 -24.21 -5.11 -11.88
CA ASP A 115 -25.24 -5.69 -12.75
C ASP A 115 -26.47 -4.78 -12.96
N GLY A 116 -26.46 -3.59 -12.35
CA GLY A 116 -27.55 -2.60 -12.39
C GLY A 116 -28.74 -2.92 -11.46
N LYS A 117 -28.73 -4.07 -10.78
CA LYS A 117 -29.74 -4.47 -9.78
C LYS A 117 -29.23 -4.34 -8.35
N GLY A 118 -28.06 -3.72 -8.16
CA GLY A 118 -27.39 -3.57 -6.87
C GLY A 118 -26.51 -4.76 -6.49
N GLY A 119 -26.38 -5.76 -7.37
CA GLY A 119 -25.45 -6.88 -7.25
C GLY A 119 -24.24 -6.72 -8.17
N CYS A 120 -23.35 -7.70 -8.14
CA CYS A 120 -22.18 -7.70 -9.01
C CYS A 120 -21.84 -9.11 -9.52
N SER A 121 -21.00 -9.17 -10.55
CA SER A 121 -20.39 -10.40 -11.05
C SER A 121 -18.88 -10.28 -11.01
N VAL A 122 -18.20 -11.36 -10.61
CA VAL A 122 -16.73 -11.38 -10.61
C VAL A 122 -16.21 -11.93 -11.93
N ARG A 123 -15.24 -11.25 -12.51
CA ARG A 123 -14.54 -11.64 -13.73
C ARG A 123 -13.05 -11.66 -13.47
N ARG A 124 -12.36 -12.62 -14.08
CA ARG A 124 -10.90 -12.66 -14.12
C ARG A 124 -10.44 -12.04 -15.42
N VAL A 125 -9.43 -11.18 -15.35
CA VAL A 125 -8.77 -10.60 -16.52
C VAL A 125 -7.43 -11.28 -16.70
N THR A 126 -7.15 -11.71 -17.93
CA THR A 126 -5.94 -12.48 -18.26
C THR A 126 -5.07 -11.81 -19.31
N ASP A 127 -5.49 -10.67 -19.89
CA ASP A 127 -4.71 -9.98 -20.92
C ASP A 127 -5.00 -8.47 -20.94
N ASP A 128 -3.95 -7.68 -21.20
CA ASP A 128 -3.95 -6.21 -21.11
C ASP A 128 -4.43 -5.52 -22.40
N GLU A 129 -4.36 -6.20 -23.56
CA GLU A 129 -4.57 -5.56 -24.87
C GLU A 129 -6.02 -5.64 -25.37
N GLU A 130 -6.77 -6.64 -24.96
CA GLU A 130 -8.20 -6.77 -25.22
C GLU A 130 -8.81 -7.43 -24.01
N TRP A 131 -9.75 -6.76 -23.33
CA TRP A 131 -10.45 -7.22 -22.14
C TRP A 131 -11.29 -8.47 -22.44
N LYS A 132 -10.63 -9.59 -22.75
CA LYS A 132 -11.21 -10.87 -23.14
C LYS A 132 -11.60 -11.58 -21.85
N PHE A 133 -12.86 -11.43 -21.49
CA PHE A 133 -13.44 -12.09 -20.32
C PHE A 133 -13.61 -13.58 -20.58
N ILE A 134 -12.92 -14.43 -19.80
CA ILE A 134 -12.88 -15.88 -20.03
C ILE A 134 -14.12 -16.61 -19.46
N SER A 135 -14.85 -16.03 -18.51
CA SER A 135 -16.04 -16.69 -17.94
C SER A 135 -16.92 -15.70 -17.17
N ALA A 136 -18.25 -15.82 -17.29
CA ALA A 136 -19.17 -15.24 -16.31
C ALA A 136 -18.91 -15.91 -14.96
N GLY A 137 -18.24 -15.22 -14.03
CA GLY A 137 -17.98 -15.76 -12.71
C GLY A 137 -19.20 -15.69 -11.78
N LEU A 138 -18.96 -15.94 -10.50
CA LEU A 138 -19.99 -15.93 -9.46
C LEU A 138 -20.70 -14.57 -9.40
N HIS A 139 -22.02 -14.63 -9.25
CA HIS A 139 -22.87 -13.47 -8.99
C HIS A 139 -23.06 -13.29 -7.49
N TYR A 140 -23.03 -12.04 -7.04
CA TYR A 140 -23.25 -11.63 -5.66
C TYR A 140 -24.38 -10.61 -5.61
N ASP A 141 -25.17 -10.65 -4.55
CA ASP A 141 -26.29 -9.73 -4.27
C ASP A 141 -25.84 -8.41 -3.61
N ARG A 142 -24.53 -8.12 -3.66
CA ARG A 142 -23.90 -6.92 -3.13
C ARG A 142 -23.14 -6.19 -4.22
N SER A 143 -22.92 -4.88 -4.02
CA SER A 143 -22.21 -4.03 -4.98
C SER A 143 -20.79 -4.51 -5.25
N ALA A 144 -20.26 -4.12 -6.41
CA ALA A 144 -18.91 -4.44 -6.83
C ALA A 144 -17.87 -3.99 -5.81
N ARG A 145 -18.03 -2.78 -5.28
CA ARG A 145 -17.12 -2.18 -4.30
C ARG A 145 -17.17 -2.90 -2.95
N PHE A 146 -18.36 -3.22 -2.47
CA PHE A 146 -18.54 -4.02 -1.25
C PHE A 146 -17.78 -5.34 -1.38
N MET A 147 -18.00 -6.05 -2.49
CA MET A 147 -17.38 -7.36 -2.71
C MET A 147 -15.86 -7.26 -2.89
N ALA A 148 -15.36 -6.21 -3.54
CA ALA A 148 -13.93 -5.96 -3.68
C ALA A 148 -13.25 -5.68 -2.33
N LEU A 149 -13.84 -4.80 -1.50
CA LEU A 149 -13.34 -4.51 -0.15
C LEU A 149 -13.41 -5.75 0.76
N ALA A 150 -14.53 -6.46 0.76
CA ALA A 150 -14.68 -7.70 1.52
C ALA A 150 -13.64 -8.75 1.08
N THR A 151 -13.34 -8.83 -0.21
CA THR A 151 -12.30 -9.70 -0.75
C THR A 151 -10.91 -9.26 -0.30
N LEU A 152 -10.58 -7.96 -0.35
CA LEU A 152 -9.32 -7.41 0.17
C LEU A 152 -9.11 -7.80 1.64
N PHE A 153 -10.10 -7.56 2.48
CA PHE A 153 -10.02 -7.93 3.89
C PHE A 153 -9.92 -9.44 4.10
N HIS A 154 -10.67 -10.24 3.34
CA HIS A 154 -10.56 -11.69 3.41
C HIS A 154 -9.16 -12.18 3.01
N LEU A 155 -8.54 -11.57 2.00
CA LEU A 155 -7.19 -11.91 1.55
C LEU A 155 -6.15 -11.76 2.67
N THR A 156 -6.29 -10.76 3.55
CA THR A 156 -5.39 -10.60 4.70
C THR A 156 -5.43 -11.76 5.72
N THR A 157 -6.39 -12.69 5.62
CA THR A 157 -6.45 -13.86 6.51
C THR A 157 -5.38 -14.90 6.20
N TYR A 158 -4.81 -14.87 4.99
CA TYR A 158 -3.78 -15.81 4.55
C TYR A 158 -2.63 -15.13 3.78
N LEU A 159 -2.73 -13.83 3.48
CA LEU A 159 -1.67 -13.06 2.80
C LEU A 159 -0.99 -12.04 3.72
N ASN A 160 0.32 -11.97 3.60
CA ASN A 160 1.14 -10.90 4.16
C ASN A 160 1.24 -9.75 3.15
N ILE A 161 0.25 -8.87 3.13
CA ILE A 161 0.25 -7.68 2.27
C ILE A 161 1.22 -6.64 2.84
N ARG A 162 2.21 -6.24 2.01
CA ARG A 162 3.17 -5.18 2.35
C ARG A 162 2.59 -3.81 2.04
N SER A 163 2.17 -3.60 0.79
CA SER A 163 1.68 -2.30 0.32
C SER A 163 0.28 -2.36 -0.27
N VAL A 164 -0.52 -1.32 -0.03
CA VAL A 164 -1.87 -1.15 -0.61
C VAL A 164 -1.95 0.20 -1.28
N PHE A 165 -2.51 0.22 -2.48
CA PHE A 165 -2.91 1.43 -3.20
C PHE A 165 -4.40 1.36 -3.46
N ALA A 166 -5.12 2.29 -2.88
CA ALA A 166 -6.56 2.46 -3.06
C ALA A 166 -6.82 3.70 -3.92
N GLU A 167 -7.52 3.53 -5.04
CA GLU A 167 -7.99 4.64 -5.89
C GLU A 167 -9.51 4.58 -5.97
N LEU A 168 -10.16 5.41 -5.17
CA LEU A 168 -11.59 5.29 -4.91
C LEU A 168 -12.27 6.66 -4.95
N ASP A 169 -13.40 6.75 -5.64
CA ASP A 169 -14.18 7.98 -5.80
C ASP A 169 -14.79 8.52 -4.48
N ALA A 170 -16.00 8.12 -4.11
CA ALA A 170 -16.67 8.57 -2.90
C ALA A 170 -16.80 7.43 -1.90
N LEU A 171 -17.13 7.71 -0.65
CA LEU A 171 -17.51 6.66 0.29
C LEU A 171 -18.94 6.19 -0.02
N ASP A 172 -19.11 4.92 -0.36
CA ASP A 172 -20.44 4.31 -0.45
C ASP A 172 -20.90 4.00 0.99
N PRO A 173 -22.10 4.41 1.44
CA PRO A 173 -22.62 4.06 2.76
C PRO A 173 -22.61 2.54 3.05
N ARG A 174 -22.65 1.70 2.01
CA ARG A 174 -22.56 0.24 2.12
C ARG A 174 -21.14 -0.24 2.45
N ASP A 175 -20.11 0.55 2.15
CA ASP A 175 -18.72 0.21 2.51
C ASP A 175 -18.51 0.24 4.03
N GLU A 176 -19.25 1.09 4.74
CA GLU A 176 -19.22 1.17 6.22
C GLU A 176 -19.52 -0.19 6.87
N GLU A 177 -20.44 -0.96 6.28
CA GLU A 177 -20.75 -2.32 6.70
C GLU A 177 -19.47 -3.18 6.64
N VAL A 178 -18.72 -3.13 5.53
CA VAL A 178 -17.49 -3.91 5.36
C VAL A 178 -16.44 -3.52 6.40
N PHE A 179 -16.20 -2.22 6.61
CA PHE A 179 -15.23 -1.76 7.60
C PHE A 179 -15.63 -2.17 9.03
N SER A 180 -16.92 -2.09 9.38
CA SER A 180 -17.43 -2.45 10.70
C SER A 180 -17.38 -3.96 10.99
N MET A 181 -17.39 -4.80 9.96
CA MET A 181 -17.31 -6.26 10.10
C MET A 181 -15.89 -6.78 10.35
N GLN A 182 -14.87 -5.91 10.26
CA GLN A 182 -13.50 -6.34 10.40
C GLN A 182 -13.12 -6.56 11.86
N PRO A 183 -12.39 -7.64 12.18
CA PRO A 183 -11.91 -7.86 13.54
C PRO A 183 -10.89 -6.78 13.92
N GLU A 184 -10.83 -6.47 15.21
CA GLU A 184 -9.80 -5.57 15.76
C GLU A 184 -8.39 -6.09 15.43
N GLY A 185 -7.49 -5.16 15.08
CA GLY A 185 -6.10 -5.49 14.74
C GLY A 185 -5.90 -6.09 13.35
N ARG A 186 -6.94 -6.12 12.50
CA ARG A 186 -6.82 -6.47 11.08
C ARG A 186 -5.92 -5.46 10.37
N ILE A 187 -4.84 -5.90 9.72
CA ILE A 187 -3.91 -5.03 8.97
C ILE A 187 -3.95 -5.39 7.48
N ILE A 188 -4.16 -4.38 6.63
CA ILE A 188 -4.14 -4.49 5.16
C ILE A 188 -2.82 -3.98 4.56
N ALA A 189 -2.09 -3.11 5.25
CA ALA A 189 -0.85 -2.50 4.75
C ALA A 189 0.17 -2.36 5.88
N ARG A 190 1.41 -2.80 5.63
CA ARG A 190 2.49 -2.83 6.62
C ARG A 190 3.63 -1.85 6.29
N ASP A 191 3.93 -1.72 5.01
CA ASP A 191 5.13 -1.02 4.54
C ASP A 191 4.80 0.23 3.75
N GLU A 192 3.66 0.28 3.07
CA GLU A 192 3.18 1.51 2.43
C GLU A 192 1.67 1.49 2.24
N PHE A 193 1.02 2.60 2.58
CA PHE A 193 -0.38 2.81 2.28
C PHE A 193 -0.52 4.06 1.43
N PHE A 194 -1.03 3.85 0.22
CA PHE A 194 -1.32 4.90 -0.74
C PHE A 194 -2.84 4.97 -0.94
N ILE A 195 -3.39 6.17 -0.92
CA ILE A 195 -4.78 6.41 -1.27
C ILE A 195 -4.93 7.64 -2.17
N THR A 196 -5.52 7.43 -3.33
CA THR A 196 -6.14 8.46 -4.15
C THR A 196 -7.64 8.42 -3.86
N ALA A 197 -8.16 9.43 -3.18
CA ALA A 197 -9.58 9.49 -2.83
C ALA A 197 -10.28 10.59 -3.62
N GLY A 198 -11.56 10.43 -3.96
CA GLY A 198 -12.45 11.51 -4.38
C GLY A 198 -13.28 12.09 -3.23
N SER A 199 -13.14 11.56 -2.01
CA SER A 199 -13.86 12.02 -0.82
C SER A 199 -13.00 11.93 0.45
N ASN A 200 -13.03 12.99 1.26
CA ASN A 200 -12.30 13.03 2.54
C ASN A 200 -12.83 12.04 3.58
N ALA A 201 -14.08 11.58 3.47
CA ALA A 201 -14.68 10.64 4.41
C ALA A 201 -14.08 9.24 4.30
N LEU A 202 -13.49 8.89 3.16
CA LEU A 202 -12.94 7.57 2.89
C LEU A 202 -11.60 7.33 3.60
N ILE A 203 -10.74 8.35 3.61
CA ILE A 203 -9.36 8.23 4.11
C ILE A 203 -9.32 7.78 5.59
N PRO A 204 -10.09 8.37 6.53
CA PRO A 204 -10.10 7.94 7.92
C PRO A 204 -10.58 6.49 8.12
N ARG A 205 -11.38 5.94 7.19
CA ARG A 205 -11.90 4.57 7.31
C ARG A 205 -10.85 3.50 7.09
N PHE A 206 -9.81 3.82 6.34
CA PHE A 206 -8.70 2.89 6.13
C PHE A 206 -7.68 2.89 7.26
N LEU A 207 -7.53 4.02 7.98
CA LEU A 207 -6.48 4.16 8.99
C LEU A 207 -6.45 3.02 10.02
N PRO A 208 -7.57 2.54 10.61
CA PRO A 208 -7.54 1.45 11.58
C PRO A 208 -6.93 0.14 11.07
N PHE A 209 -6.80 -0.02 9.75
CA PHE A 209 -6.29 -1.21 9.10
C PHE A 209 -4.85 -1.05 8.59
N VAL A 210 -4.19 0.06 8.90
CA VAL A 210 -2.80 0.33 8.51
C VAL A 210 -1.88 0.08 9.70
N GLU A 211 -0.72 -0.52 9.46
CA GLU A 211 0.27 -0.76 10.52
C GLU A 211 0.78 0.58 11.09
N PRO A 212 0.90 0.73 12.42
CA PRO A 212 1.55 1.90 13.00
C PRO A 212 2.97 2.10 12.46
N GLY A 213 3.30 3.34 12.08
CA GLY A 213 4.57 3.64 11.42
C GLY A 213 4.60 3.35 9.92
N CYS A 214 3.56 2.78 9.32
CA CYS A 214 3.46 2.66 7.86
C CYS A 214 3.50 4.05 7.19
N PRO A 215 4.39 4.29 6.21
CA PRO A 215 4.29 5.40 5.26
C PRO A 215 2.88 5.60 4.72
N LEU A 216 2.44 6.86 4.69
CA LEU A 216 1.14 7.27 4.17
C LEU A 216 1.33 8.24 3.00
N VAL A 217 0.68 7.92 1.88
CA VAL A 217 0.58 8.79 0.71
C VAL A 217 -0.90 9.04 0.42
N ILE A 218 -1.31 10.30 0.40
CA ILE A 218 -2.70 10.73 0.23
C ILE A 218 -2.77 11.75 -0.90
N LEU A 219 -3.38 11.36 -2.01
CA LEU A 219 -3.55 12.20 -3.19
C LEU A 219 -5.04 12.48 -3.46
N PRO A 220 -5.38 13.62 -4.08
CA PRO A 220 -6.71 13.81 -4.64
C PRO A 220 -6.89 12.94 -5.88
N LEU A 221 -8.10 12.42 -6.07
CA LEU A 221 -8.49 11.85 -7.35
C LEU A 221 -8.52 12.95 -8.42
N TYR A 222 -8.14 12.60 -9.65
CA TYR A 222 -8.08 13.56 -10.75
C TYR A 222 -9.41 14.31 -10.91
N GLY A 223 -9.36 15.65 -10.89
CA GLY A 223 -10.54 16.50 -10.95
C GLY A 223 -11.33 16.67 -9.63
N GLN A 224 -10.83 16.14 -8.51
CA GLN A 224 -11.43 16.29 -7.17
C GLN A 224 -10.49 17.07 -6.23
N GLU A 225 -10.29 18.36 -6.51
CA GLU A 225 -9.37 19.22 -5.76
C GLU A 225 -9.93 19.70 -4.40
N ASP A 226 -11.23 19.51 -4.17
CA ASP A 226 -11.94 19.99 -2.96
C ASP A 226 -11.76 19.10 -1.72
N ILE A 227 -10.83 18.14 -1.77
CA ILE A 227 -10.59 17.24 -0.63
C ILE A 227 -9.84 17.99 0.46
N PHE A 228 -10.41 17.90 1.65
CA PHE A 228 -9.95 18.66 2.79
C PHE A 228 -9.84 17.79 4.06
N LEU A 229 -8.62 17.66 4.59
CA LEU A 229 -8.34 16.93 5.82
C LEU A 229 -8.39 17.87 7.03
N ARG A 230 -9.33 17.60 7.93
CA ARG A 230 -9.55 18.39 9.15
C ARG A 230 -8.61 17.99 10.27
N THR A 231 -8.53 18.85 11.29
CA THR A 231 -7.68 18.62 12.47
C THR A 231 -7.80 17.22 13.10
N PRO A 232 -8.98 16.56 13.23
CA PRO A 232 -9.06 15.26 13.89
C PRO A 232 -8.32 14.14 13.14
N PHE A 233 -8.08 14.30 11.84
CA PHE A 233 -7.27 13.36 11.07
C PHE A 233 -5.82 13.32 11.60
N PHE A 234 -5.25 14.48 11.91
CA PHE A 234 -3.87 14.63 12.38
C PHE A 234 -3.70 14.29 13.88
N ASP A 235 -4.81 14.21 14.62
CA ASP A 235 -4.82 13.73 16.01
C ASP A 235 -4.74 12.19 16.09
N SER A 236 -4.89 11.49 14.97
CA SER A 236 -4.74 10.04 14.90
C SER A 236 -3.33 9.61 15.30
N ALA A 237 -3.24 8.71 16.29
CA ALA A 237 -1.98 8.11 16.71
C ALA A 237 -1.25 7.43 15.53
N LEU A 238 -1.99 6.92 14.56
CA LEU A 238 -1.43 6.29 13.37
C LEU A 238 -0.74 7.31 12.46
N VAL A 239 -1.40 8.44 12.18
CA VAL A 239 -0.83 9.54 11.39
C VAL A 239 0.42 10.09 12.08
N GLN A 240 0.36 10.30 13.40
CA GLN A 240 1.51 10.76 14.19
C GLN A 240 2.66 9.76 14.22
N SER A 241 2.35 8.45 14.20
CA SER A 241 3.36 7.40 14.21
C SER A 241 4.02 7.16 12.85
N SER A 242 3.40 7.62 11.76
CA SER A 242 3.85 7.35 10.39
C SER A 242 5.32 7.75 10.18
N ARG A 243 6.06 6.90 9.45
CA ARG A 243 7.45 7.14 9.09
C ARG A 243 7.63 8.14 7.95
N LYS A 244 6.64 8.23 7.05
CA LYS A 244 6.60 9.15 5.91
C LYS A 244 5.18 9.65 5.70
N LEU A 245 5.01 10.95 5.49
CA LEU A 245 3.74 11.58 5.18
C LEU A 245 3.88 12.34 3.87
N GLN A 246 3.18 11.90 2.83
CA GLN A 246 2.99 12.66 1.59
C GLN A 246 1.51 12.93 1.43
N ILE A 247 1.09 14.19 1.55
CA ILE A 247 -0.32 14.59 1.47
C ILE A 247 -0.40 15.70 0.43
N GLU A 248 -1.14 15.49 -0.65
CA GLU A 248 -1.31 16.50 -1.71
C GLU A 248 -2.68 17.17 -1.69
N VAL A 249 -3.53 16.79 -0.74
CA VAL A 249 -4.83 17.43 -0.50
C VAL A 249 -4.73 18.58 0.50
N ASN A 250 -5.64 19.54 0.39
CA ASN A 250 -5.75 20.64 1.33
C ASN A 250 -6.01 20.14 2.75
N ASN A 251 -5.49 20.85 3.76
CA ASN A 251 -5.62 20.40 5.14
C ASN A 251 -5.46 21.49 6.20
N GLU A 252 -5.80 21.13 7.43
CA GLU A 252 -5.77 22.02 8.60
C GLU A 252 -4.69 21.66 9.63
N VAL A 253 -3.59 21.04 9.22
CA VAL A 253 -2.52 20.70 10.18
C VAL A 253 -2.03 21.96 10.88
N THR A 254 -1.99 21.91 12.21
CA THR A 254 -1.59 23.04 13.05
C THR A 254 -0.17 22.88 13.58
N ASP A 255 0.42 23.97 14.10
CA ASP A 255 1.71 23.96 14.80
C ASP A 255 1.81 22.88 15.88
N ASP A 256 0.76 22.71 16.68
CA ASP A 256 0.76 21.76 17.81
C ASP A 256 0.67 20.31 17.34
N GLN A 257 0.09 20.06 16.17
CA GLN A 257 -0.06 18.72 15.61
C GLN A 257 1.19 18.30 14.82
N ILE A 258 1.75 19.19 14.01
CA ILE A 258 2.86 18.84 13.11
C ILE A 258 4.13 18.45 13.88
N VAL A 259 4.34 19.08 15.04
CA VAL A 259 5.44 18.75 15.94
C VAL A 259 5.24 17.41 16.67
N LEU A 260 4.09 16.74 16.55
CA LEU A 260 3.88 15.40 17.10
C LEU A 260 4.22 14.29 16.12
N PHE A 261 4.38 14.61 14.82
CA PHE A 261 4.70 13.60 13.82
C PHE A 261 6.09 13.03 14.04
N ARG A 262 6.19 11.71 13.97
CA ARG A 262 7.44 10.94 14.01
C ARG A 262 8.05 10.70 12.63
N ALA A 263 7.39 11.20 11.59
CA ALA A 263 7.83 11.06 10.22
C ALA A 263 9.20 11.72 10.01
N TYR A 264 10.10 11.00 9.34
CA TYR A 264 11.37 11.56 8.88
C TYR A 264 11.24 12.21 7.51
N ASP A 265 10.24 11.81 6.71
CA ASP A 265 9.89 12.41 5.42
C ASP A 265 8.49 13.01 5.49
N ILE A 266 8.36 14.31 5.26
CA ILE A 266 7.08 15.02 5.26
C ILE A 266 6.97 15.86 3.98
N SER A 267 5.89 15.72 3.23
CA SER A 267 5.51 16.61 2.13
C SER A 267 4.02 16.87 2.20
N MET A 268 3.60 18.11 2.46
CA MET A 268 2.19 18.48 2.47
C MET A 268 1.92 19.98 2.35
N PRO A 269 0.74 20.41 1.87
CA PRO A 269 0.21 21.73 2.18
C PRO A 269 0.14 21.91 3.70
N ALA A 270 0.53 23.08 4.21
CA ALA A 270 0.53 23.35 5.65
C ALA A 270 0.19 24.83 5.94
N PRO A 271 -0.98 25.32 5.50
CA PRO A 271 -1.30 26.75 5.56
C PRO A 271 -1.43 27.32 6.97
N LYS A 272 -1.64 26.47 7.98
CA LYS A 272 -1.75 26.87 9.40
C LYS A 272 -0.46 26.61 10.20
N VAL A 273 0.61 26.16 9.54
CA VAL A 273 1.91 25.98 10.16
C VAL A 273 2.68 27.30 10.08
N THR A 274 3.30 27.68 11.18
CA THR A 274 4.04 28.93 11.31
C THR A 274 5.55 28.66 11.49
N ALA A 275 6.34 29.73 11.42
CA ALA A 275 7.77 29.68 11.71
C ALA A 275 8.06 29.10 13.10
N LYS A 276 7.13 29.22 14.06
CA LYS A 276 7.28 28.67 15.41
C LYS A 276 7.43 27.14 15.40
N ALA A 277 6.54 26.43 14.70
CA ALA A 277 6.61 24.98 14.61
C ALA A 277 7.83 24.51 13.81
N ILE A 278 8.13 25.19 12.69
CA ILE A 278 9.32 24.90 11.86
C ILE A 278 10.60 25.05 12.71
N ASN A 279 10.75 26.17 13.41
CA ASN A 279 11.90 26.42 14.28
C ASN A 279 12.03 25.39 15.40
N ARG A 280 10.90 24.93 15.96
CA ARG A 280 10.89 23.85 16.95
C ARG A 280 11.38 22.53 16.34
N MET A 281 10.88 22.15 15.16
CA MET A 281 11.30 20.91 14.49
C MET A 281 12.79 20.91 14.16
N ILE A 282 13.32 22.03 13.64
CA ILE A 282 14.75 22.22 13.37
C ILE A 282 15.56 22.08 14.67
N SER A 283 15.11 22.73 15.75
CA SER A 283 15.79 22.66 17.04
C SER A 283 15.82 21.23 17.60
N GLU A 284 14.69 20.51 17.54
CA GLU A 284 14.61 19.10 17.96
C GLU A 284 15.52 18.20 17.11
N TRP A 285 15.66 18.47 15.81
CA TRP A 285 16.57 17.74 14.93
C TRP A 285 18.05 17.98 15.25
N LEU A 286 18.45 19.24 15.44
CA LEU A 286 19.82 19.61 15.82
C LEU A 286 20.21 19.02 17.19
N GLU A 287 19.25 18.93 18.11
CA GLU A 287 19.42 18.29 19.41
C GLU A 287 19.35 16.74 19.36
N ARG A 288 19.22 16.15 18.16
CA ARG A 288 19.05 14.70 17.92
C ARG A 288 17.85 14.08 18.66
N LYS A 289 16.84 14.89 18.96
CA LYS A 289 15.55 14.46 19.54
C LYS A 289 14.57 14.00 18.46
N ARG A 290 14.80 14.41 17.22
CA ARG A 290 13.98 14.08 16.04
C ARG A 290 14.86 13.66 14.87
N ASN A 291 14.44 12.64 14.15
CA ASN A 291 15.04 12.27 12.86
C ASN A 291 14.29 13.00 11.74
N ILE A 292 15.01 13.73 10.90
CA ILE A 292 14.48 14.40 9.71
C ILE A 292 15.39 14.05 8.55
N ASN A 293 14.80 13.50 7.50
CA ASN A 293 15.42 13.26 6.21
C ASN A 293 14.89 14.27 5.19
N PHE A 294 13.56 14.41 5.07
CA PHE A 294 12.88 15.31 4.13
C PHE A 294 11.71 16.09 4.74
N ILE A 295 11.64 17.41 4.50
CA ILE A 295 10.46 18.23 4.86
C ILE A 295 10.16 19.21 3.72
N GLN A 296 8.93 19.15 3.22
CA GLN A 296 8.34 20.06 2.28
C GLN A 296 6.99 20.54 2.81
N PHE A 297 6.87 21.83 3.07
CA PHE A 297 5.60 22.45 3.37
C PHE A 297 5.20 23.39 2.25
N LYS A 298 4.06 23.11 1.61
CA LYS A 298 3.48 23.96 0.56
C LYS A 298 2.50 24.94 1.22
N GLU A 299 2.27 26.08 0.57
CA GLU A 299 1.22 27.05 0.97
C GLU A 299 1.37 27.61 2.40
N VAL A 300 2.59 27.66 2.93
CA VAL A 300 2.84 28.21 4.26
C VAL A 300 2.68 29.73 4.22
N TYR A 301 1.69 30.27 4.92
CA TYR A 301 1.44 31.72 4.93
C TYR A 301 2.35 32.46 5.91
N ASN A 302 2.93 33.57 5.46
CA ASN A 302 3.67 34.53 6.30
C ASN A 302 4.88 33.96 7.04
N VAL A 303 5.54 32.94 6.49
CA VAL A 303 6.82 32.45 6.99
C VAL A 303 7.92 32.92 6.06
N THR A 304 8.74 33.85 6.53
CA THR A 304 9.95 34.25 5.82
C THR A 304 11.15 33.42 6.27
N ILE A 305 12.19 33.37 5.43
CA ILE A 305 13.46 32.73 5.79
C ILE A 305 14.04 33.43 7.02
N GLU A 306 13.89 34.75 7.12
CA GLU A 306 14.33 35.55 8.26
C GLU A 306 13.64 35.14 9.56
N ASP A 307 12.34 34.83 9.54
CA ASP A 307 11.59 34.37 10.72
C ASP A 307 12.09 33.01 11.22
N VAL A 308 12.48 32.14 10.28
CA VAL A 308 13.09 30.84 10.60
C VAL A 308 14.49 31.05 11.20
N LEU A 309 15.32 31.87 10.54
CA LEU A 309 16.69 32.15 10.97
C LEU A 309 16.79 32.88 12.32
N GLN A 310 15.88 33.82 12.62
CA GLN A 310 15.87 34.57 13.88
C GLN A 310 15.49 33.70 15.09
N GLY A 311 14.62 32.70 14.89
CA GLY A 311 14.20 31.78 15.95
C GLY A 311 15.31 30.82 16.39
N SER A 312 16.19 30.44 15.46
CA SER A 312 17.38 29.66 15.73
C SER A 312 18.48 30.54 16.34
N LYS A 313 18.51 30.69 17.67
CA LYS A 313 19.63 31.33 18.42
C LYS A 313 20.94 30.53 18.32
N ILE A 314 21.46 30.33 17.12
CA ILE A 314 22.63 29.48 16.88
C ILE A 314 23.79 30.36 16.45
N LYS A 315 24.66 30.66 17.41
CA LYS A 315 25.78 31.60 17.26
C LYS A 315 27.02 31.05 16.54
N ASN A 316 27.01 29.84 16.00
CA ASN A 316 28.13 29.26 15.24
C ASN A 316 27.72 27.93 14.62
N VAL A 317 27.41 27.85 13.32
CA VAL A 317 27.44 26.57 12.60
C VAL A 317 27.86 26.78 11.14
N GLY A 318 28.78 25.94 10.68
CA GLY A 318 29.30 25.91 9.32
C GLY A 318 28.39 25.19 8.31
N VAL A 319 29.04 24.58 7.31
CA VAL A 319 28.52 24.02 6.04
C VAL A 319 27.17 23.26 6.13
N GLU A 320 26.86 22.60 7.26
CA GLU A 320 25.60 21.87 7.48
C GLU A 320 24.34 22.74 7.46
N TRP A 321 24.43 24.02 7.87
CA TRP A 321 23.27 24.93 7.85
C TRP A 321 22.87 25.37 6.44
N LYS A 322 23.83 25.50 5.52
CA LYS A 322 23.51 25.85 4.14
C LYS A 322 22.72 24.72 3.47
N THR A 323 23.06 23.46 3.74
CA THR A 323 22.29 22.31 3.24
C THR A 323 20.91 22.21 3.88
N ALA A 324 20.78 22.46 5.19
CA ALA A 324 19.48 22.48 5.87
C ALA A 324 18.58 23.64 5.39
N LEU A 325 19.16 24.83 5.15
CA LEU A 325 18.43 25.97 4.62
C LEU A 325 18.08 25.79 3.15
N ASP A 326 19.01 25.37 2.28
CA ASP A 326 18.74 25.15 0.85
C ASP A 326 17.61 24.11 0.66
N PHE A 327 17.51 23.15 1.58
CA PHE A 327 16.49 22.10 1.59
C PHE A 327 15.11 22.57 2.05
N ILE A 328 15.04 23.43 3.08
CA ILE A 328 13.78 24.03 3.56
C ILE A 328 13.34 25.19 2.64
N THR A 329 14.30 25.97 2.13
CA THR A 329 14.08 27.23 1.40
C THR A 329 13.68 27.02 -0.06
N ALA A 330 14.14 25.94 -0.71
CA ALA A 330 13.74 25.64 -2.09
C ALA A 330 12.22 25.37 -2.23
N GLN A 331 11.46 25.31 -1.12
CA GLN A 331 10.10 24.79 -1.09
C GLN A 331 9.08 25.67 -0.34
N ILE A 332 9.47 26.86 0.14
CA ILE A 332 8.56 27.91 0.68
C ILE A 332 8.02 28.82 -0.46
N SER A 333 8.11 28.39 -1.73
CA SER A 333 7.67 29.18 -2.90
C SER A 333 6.16 29.31 -3.02
#